data_AF-A0A7S2FJU6-F1
#
_entry.id   AF-A0A7S2FJU6-F1
#
_cell.length_a   1.000
_cell.length_b   1.000
_cell.length_c   1.000
_cell.angle_alpha   90.00
_cell.angle_beta   90.00
_cell.angle_gamma   90.00
#
_symmetry.space_group_name_H-M   'P 1'
#
loop_
_entity.id
_entity.type
_entity.pdbx_description
1 polymer ?
#
loop_
_entity_poly.entity_id
_entity_poly.type
_entity_poly.pdbx_seq_one_letter_code
_entity_poly.pdbx_strand_id
1 'polypeptide(L)'
;LDIALIEEELEQAKDSLQQSLAMMPQNALVGFITFGAMVYVHELASTVLPKAYAFRGGKEYNSQQVAYQLGFGLKNDPRGAMGSQAARRFLMPVAECEFTLNSLLDDLTRDPWPPGGHDRRPFRCTGAALSVALGLAEATFPQSSVRVMLIVGGACNVGPGMVVGEELAETIRSHLDLQKDTPNAKYTKK
;
A
#
# COMPACT_ATOMS: atom_id res chain seq x y z
N LEU A 1 -1.19 -1.74 -4.30
CA LEU A 1 -0.62 -2.63 -5.31
C LEU A 1 0.80 -2.98 -4.93
N ASP A 2 1.08 -4.27 -4.84
CA ASP A 2 2.44 -4.80 -4.70
C ASP A 2 3.23 -4.57 -5.98
N ILE A 3 4.39 -3.90 -5.91
CA ILE A 3 5.28 -3.63 -7.06
C ILE A 3 6.52 -4.52 -7.06
N ALA A 4 6.65 -5.43 -6.09
CA ALA A 4 7.71 -6.43 -6.04
C ALA A 4 7.38 -7.68 -6.89
N LEU A 5 6.64 -7.49 -7.98
CA LEU A 5 6.20 -8.53 -8.93
C LEU A 5 7.21 -8.71 -10.07
N ILE A 6 7.02 -9.73 -10.89
CA ILE A 6 7.65 -9.76 -12.22
C ILE A 6 6.91 -8.80 -13.16
N GLU A 7 7.56 -8.37 -14.23
CA GLU A 7 7.05 -7.32 -15.13
C GLU A 7 5.72 -7.72 -15.78
N GLU A 8 5.61 -8.95 -16.26
CA GLU A 8 4.38 -9.47 -16.88
C GLU A 8 3.19 -9.45 -15.90
N GLU A 9 3.38 -9.88 -14.65
CA GLU A 9 2.33 -9.87 -13.63
C GLU A 9 1.93 -8.44 -13.24
N LEU A 10 2.91 -7.53 -13.17
CA LEU A 10 2.64 -6.12 -12.88
C LEU A 10 1.81 -5.50 -14.00
N GLU A 11 2.14 -5.78 -15.26
CA GLU A 11 1.41 -5.26 -16.41
C GLU A 11 -0.04 -5.77 -16.44
N GLN A 12 -0.25 -7.07 -16.21
CA GLN A 12 -1.60 -7.63 -16.10
C GLN A 12 -2.40 -7.02 -14.93
N ALA A 13 -1.73 -6.72 -13.81
CA ALA A 13 -2.37 -6.03 -12.69
C ALA A 13 -2.75 -4.59 -13.03
N LYS A 14 -1.92 -3.85 -13.78
CA LYS A 14 -2.25 -2.50 -14.27
C LYS A 14 -3.48 -2.54 -15.18
N ASP A 15 -3.47 -3.39 -16.21
CA ASP A 15 -4.59 -3.55 -17.15
C ASP A 15 -5.90 -3.84 -16.41
N SER A 16 -5.87 -4.78 -15.47
CA SER A 16 -7.03 -5.17 -14.67
C SER A 16 -7.55 -4.02 -13.79
N LEU A 17 -6.64 -3.20 -13.24
CA LEU A 17 -7.00 -2.03 -12.44
C LEU A 17 -7.59 -0.91 -13.28
N GLN A 18 -7.03 -0.65 -14.47
CA GLN A 18 -7.55 0.35 -15.42
C GLN A 18 -8.96 -0.03 -15.88
N GLN A 19 -9.19 -1.30 -16.24
CA GLN A 19 -10.53 -1.80 -16.58
C GLN A 19 -11.51 -1.68 -15.40
N SER A 20 -11.05 -2.00 -14.18
CA SER A 20 -11.86 -1.88 -12.98
C SER A 20 -12.25 -0.43 -12.69
N LEU A 21 -11.33 0.52 -12.91
CA LEU A 21 -11.55 1.95 -12.72
C LEU A 21 -12.66 2.48 -13.65
N ALA A 22 -12.65 2.06 -14.92
CA ALA A 22 -13.66 2.44 -15.91
C ALA A 22 -15.08 1.97 -15.56
N MET A 23 -15.21 0.90 -14.75
CA MET A 23 -16.50 0.38 -14.28
C MET A 23 -16.97 1.00 -12.97
N MET A 24 -16.16 1.83 -12.30
CA MET A 24 -16.54 2.44 -11.03
C MET A 24 -17.52 3.62 -11.22
N PRO A 25 -18.42 3.87 -10.25
CA PRO A 25 -19.22 5.09 -10.26
C PRO A 25 -18.33 6.34 -10.26
N GLN A 26 -18.70 7.33 -11.07
CA GLN A 26 -17.94 8.58 -11.23
C GLN A 26 -17.72 9.37 -9.93
N ASN A 27 -18.63 9.24 -8.97
CA ASN A 27 -18.57 9.90 -7.67
C ASN A 27 -17.85 9.06 -6.59
N ALA A 28 -17.40 7.84 -6.91
CA ALA A 28 -16.68 7.01 -5.96
C ALA A 28 -15.32 7.63 -5.66
N LEU A 29 -14.96 7.71 -4.37
CA LEU A 29 -13.64 8.18 -3.96
C LEU A 29 -12.63 7.05 -4.11
N VAL A 30 -11.56 7.31 -4.85
CA VAL A 30 -10.44 6.38 -5.05
C VAL A 30 -9.14 6.97 -4.54
N GLY A 31 -8.29 6.09 -4.03
CA GLY A 31 -6.92 6.40 -3.64
C GLY A 31 -6.00 5.27 -4.07
N PHE A 32 -4.72 5.58 -4.25
CA PHE A 32 -3.76 4.61 -4.74
C PHE A 32 -2.53 4.55 -3.85
N ILE A 33 -2.16 3.32 -3.47
CA ILE A 33 -0.99 3.01 -2.66
C ILE A 33 -0.22 1.90 -3.37
N THR A 34 1.08 2.11 -3.59
CA THR A 34 1.99 1.06 -4.05
C THR A 34 2.94 0.66 -2.94
N PHE A 35 3.43 -0.58 -2.95
CA PHE A 35 4.38 -1.03 -1.94
C PHE A 35 5.33 -2.12 -2.45
N GLY A 36 6.52 -2.14 -1.86
CA GLY A 36 7.57 -3.14 -2.05
C GLY A 36 8.42 -3.17 -0.77
N ALA A 37 9.68 -2.73 -0.84
CA ALA A 37 10.52 -2.44 0.32
C ALA A 37 9.97 -1.27 1.18
N MET A 38 9.35 -0.30 0.51
CA MET A 38 8.70 0.88 1.11
C MET A 38 7.23 0.94 0.69
N VAL A 39 6.44 1.74 1.40
CA VAL A 39 5.04 2.04 1.03
C VAL A 39 4.98 3.45 0.46
N TYR A 40 4.29 3.62 -0.67
CA TYR A 40 4.10 4.91 -1.33
C TYR A 40 2.62 5.25 -1.41
N VAL A 41 2.23 6.37 -0.80
CA VAL A 41 0.88 6.93 -0.90
C VAL A 41 0.88 7.99 -1.99
N HIS A 42 0.11 7.77 -3.05
CA HIS A 42 0.09 8.63 -4.23
C HIS A 42 -0.94 9.75 -4.09
N GLU A 43 -0.52 10.96 -4.45
CA GLU A 43 -1.38 12.12 -4.51
C GLU A 43 -2.03 12.24 -5.89
N LEU A 44 -3.36 12.23 -5.93
CA LEU A 44 -4.13 12.23 -7.16
C LEU A 44 -4.56 13.63 -7.61
N ALA A 45 -4.54 14.63 -6.72
CA ALA A 45 -4.94 16.00 -7.05
C ALA A 45 -3.89 16.79 -7.86
N SER A 46 -2.64 16.30 -7.92
CA SER A 46 -1.58 16.93 -8.71
C SER A 46 -1.64 16.44 -10.15
N THR A 47 -2.04 17.31 -11.07
CA THR A 47 -2.13 16.99 -12.50
C THR A 47 -0.84 17.27 -13.28
N VAL A 48 0.10 18.02 -12.69
CA VAL A 48 1.33 18.47 -13.37
C VAL A 48 2.54 17.59 -13.05
N LEU A 49 2.64 17.12 -11.80
CA LEU A 49 3.76 16.28 -11.37
C LEU A 49 3.25 15.16 -10.44
N PRO A 50 3.53 13.88 -10.77
CA PRO A 50 3.23 12.78 -9.87
C PRO A 50 3.96 12.96 -8.54
N LYS A 51 3.22 12.93 -7.43
CA LYS A 51 3.79 13.06 -6.09
C LYS A 51 3.37 11.88 -5.24
N ALA A 52 4.35 11.28 -4.56
CA ALA A 52 4.11 10.18 -3.64
C ALA A 52 4.83 10.41 -2.31
N TYR A 53 4.24 9.90 -1.23
CA TYR A 53 4.75 9.99 0.12
C TYR A 53 5.27 8.62 0.55
N ALA A 54 6.56 8.53 0.87
CA ALA A 54 7.22 7.28 1.22
C ALA A 54 7.17 7.02 2.73
N PHE A 55 6.70 5.84 3.11
CA PHE A 55 6.71 5.31 4.46
C PHE A 55 7.65 4.12 4.53
N ARG A 56 8.41 4.04 5.62
CA ARG A 56 9.32 2.92 5.88
C ARG A 56 8.54 1.63 6.10
N GLY A 57 8.79 0.61 5.28
CA GLY A 57 8.09 -0.68 5.33
C GLY A 57 8.34 -1.50 6.60
N GLY A 58 9.48 -1.29 7.27
CA GLY A 58 9.83 -1.98 8.52
C GLY A 58 9.12 -1.46 9.77
N LYS A 59 8.20 -0.49 9.64
CA LYS A 59 7.53 0.17 10.77
C LYS A 59 6.01 0.06 10.62
N GLU A 60 5.32 -0.15 11.74
CA GLU A 60 3.87 -0.03 11.82
C GLU A 60 3.46 1.42 12.09
N TYR A 61 2.38 1.87 11.43
CA TYR A 61 1.88 3.24 11.53
C TYR A 61 0.46 3.26 12.09
N ASN A 62 0.19 4.20 12.99
CA ASN A 62 -1.17 4.52 13.41
C ASN A 62 -1.74 5.70 12.59
N SER A 63 -3.06 5.89 12.64
CA SER A 63 -3.74 6.98 11.90
C SER A 63 -3.21 8.37 12.21
N GLN A 64 -2.78 8.64 13.45
CA GLN A 64 -2.19 9.94 13.81
C GLN A 64 -0.83 10.18 13.14
N GLN A 65 0.02 9.16 13.07
CA GLN A 65 1.31 9.23 12.40
C GLN A 65 1.16 9.37 10.88
N VAL A 66 0.22 8.64 10.29
CA VAL A 66 -0.11 8.77 8.86
C VAL A 66 -0.62 10.18 8.56
N ALA A 67 -1.57 10.67 9.35
CA ALA A 67 -2.10 12.02 9.23
C ALA A 67 -1.00 13.09 9.29
N TYR A 68 -0.12 13.00 10.28
CA TYR A 68 1.00 13.92 10.44
C TYR A 68 1.95 13.91 9.23
N GLN A 69 2.34 12.73 8.74
CA GLN A 69 3.27 12.62 7.60
C GLN A 69 2.65 13.07 6.27
N LEU A 70 1.35 12.86 6.09
CA LEU A 70 0.62 13.32 4.90
C LEU A 70 0.21 14.80 4.99
N GLY A 71 0.48 15.47 6.11
CA GLY A 71 0.17 16.89 6.30
C GLY A 71 -1.30 17.17 6.60
N PHE A 72 -2.05 16.18 7.10
CA PHE A 72 -3.36 16.42 7.70
C PHE A 72 -3.12 17.10 9.05
N GLY A 73 -3.59 18.34 9.22
CA GLY A 73 -3.29 19.17 10.40
C GLY A 73 -3.46 18.45 11.73
N LEU A 74 -2.60 18.74 12.69
CA LEU A 74 -2.67 18.20 14.06
C LEU A 74 -4.01 18.57 14.71
N LYS A 75 -4.54 17.68 15.56
CA LYS A 75 -5.79 17.85 16.33
C LYS A 75 -5.89 19.14 17.20
N ASN A 76 -4.85 19.97 17.25
CA ASN A 76 -4.78 21.23 18.00
C ASN A 76 -4.61 22.49 17.14
N ASP A 77 -4.78 22.42 15.82
CA ASP A 77 -4.96 23.64 15.03
C ASP A 77 -6.40 24.18 15.26
N PRO A 78 -6.59 25.40 15.78
CA PRO A 78 -7.90 26.00 15.98
C PRO A 78 -8.73 26.14 14.69
N ARG A 79 -8.17 25.83 13.53
CA ARG A 79 -8.83 25.76 12.21
C ARG A 79 -9.31 24.34 11.85
N GLY A 80 -9.93 23.61 12.78
CA GLY A 80 -10.31 22.19 12.74
C GLY A 80 -11.08 21.62 11.52
N ALA A 81 -11.20 22.36 10.42
CA ALA A 81 -11.73 21.94 9.12
C ALA A 81 -10.64 21.51 8.10
N MET A 82 -9.34 21.67 8.40
CA MET A 82 -8.28 21.48 7.40
C MET A 82 -7.93 20.01 7.08
N GLY A 83 -8.27 19.06 7.97
CA GLY A 83 -8.03 17.62 7.74
C GLY A 83 -8.82 17.06 6.56
N SER A 84 -10.08 17.47 6.39
CA SER A 84 -10.94 17.04 5.27
C SER A 84 -10.48 17.62 3.93
N GLN A 85 -9.99 18.86 3.91
CA GLN A 85 -9.44 19.49 2.71
C GLN A 85 -8.11 18.85 2.29
N ALA A 86 -7.24 18.55 3.25
CA ALA A 86 -5.97 17.89 2.97
C ALA A 86 -6.16 16.43 2.53
N ALA A 87 -7.18 15.73 3.02
CA ALA A 87 -7.55 14.37 2.60
C ALA A 87 -7.92 14.26 1.11
N ARG A 88 -8.57 15.31 0.56
CA ARG A 88 -9.05 15.34 -0.83
C ARG A 88 -7.95 15.18 -1.87
N ARG A 89 -6.68 15.41 -1.51
CA ARG A 89 -5.56 15.21 -2.44
C ARG A 89 -5.20 13.73 -2.66
N PHE A 90 -5.56 12.86 -1.72
CA PHE A 90 -5.24 11.43 -1.76
C PHE A 90 -6.46 10.56 -2.10
N LEU A 91 -7.66 11.04 -1.78
CA LEU A 91 -8.93 10.38 -2.08
C LEU A 91 -9.80 11.31 -2.92
N MET A 92 -9.95 11.00 -4.19
CA MET A 92 -10.64 11.84 -5.18
C MET A 92 -11.77 11.08 -5.90
N PRO A 93 -12.83 11.77 -6.34
CA PRO A 93 -13.83 11.17 -7.22
C PRO A 93 -13.19 10.64 -8.49
N VAL A 94 -13.60 9.45 -8.95
CA VAL A 94 -13.10 8.85 -10.20
C VAL A 94 -13.18 9.83 -11.36
N ALA A 95 -14.29 10.58 -11.49
CA ALA A 95 -14.47 11.56 -12.56
C ALA A 95 -13.38 12.66 -12.62
N GLU A 96 -12.71 12.95 -11.50
CA GLU A 96 -11.71 14.01 -11.41
C GLU A 96 -10.27 13.47 -11.55
N CYS A 97 -10.03 12.20 -11.20
CA CYS A 97 -8.68 11.63 -11.17
C CYS A 97 -8.45 10.47 -12.14
N GLU A 98 -9.44 10.09 -12.98
CA GLU A 98 -9.33 8.97 -13.91
C GLU A 98 -8.10 9.07 -14.81
N PHE A 99 -7.86 10.22 -15.44
CA PHE A 99 -6.68 10.43 -16.28
C PHE A 99 -5.38 10.28 -15.49
N THR A 100 -5.27 10.99 -14.35
CA THR A 100 -4.07 10.96 -13.49
C THR A 100 -3.76 9.55 -13.00
N LEU A 101 -4.77 8.78 -12.61
CA LEU A 101 -4.58 7.42 -12.12
C LEU A 101 -4.19 6.45 -13.25
N ASN A 102 -4.76 6.60 -14.44
CA ASN A 102 -4.33 5.82 -15.60
C ASN A 102 -2.88 6.10 -15.99
N SER A 103 -2.48 7.38 -16.09
CA SER A 103 -1.09 7.75 -16.39
C SER A 103 -0.11 7.24 -15.32
N LEU A 104 -0.51 7.29 -14.04
CA LEU A 104 0.29 6.74 -12.95
C LEU A 104 0.46 5.23 -13.09
N LEU A 105 -0.60 4.50 -13.45
CA LEU A 105 -0.53 3.06 -13.69
C LEU A 105 0.37 2.72 -14.88
N ASP A 106 0.28 3.47 -15.98
CA ASP A 106 1.13 3.28 -17.16
C ASP A 106 2.62 3.43 -16.80
N ASP A 107 2.95 4.51 -16.09
CA ASP A 107 4.32 4.84 -15.66
C ASP A 107 4.83 3.95 -14.50
N LEU A 108 3.97 3.13 -13.90
CA LEU A 108 4.35 2.33 -12.73
C LEU A 108 5.36 1.25 -13.12
N THR A 109 6.48 1.24 -12.42
CA THR A 109 7.57 0.27 -12.62
C THR A 109 7.71 -0.67 -11.42
N ARG A 110 8.51 -1.72 -11.59
CA ARG A 110 8.86 -2.65 -10.52
C ARG A 110 9.59 -1.93 -9.38
N ASP A 111 9.54 -2.52 -8.19
CA ASP A 111 10.26 -1.97 -7.03
C ASP A 111 11.74 -1.72 -7.37
N PRO A 112 12.24 -0.47 -7.26
CA PRO A 112 13.63 -0.16 -7.59
C PRO A 112 14.63 -0.78 -6.62
N TRP A 113 14.19 -1.28 -5.46
CA TRP A 113 15.08 -1.94 -4.49
C TRP A 113 15.40 -3.38 -4.92
N PRO A 114 16.64 -3.67 -5.32
CA PRO A 114 17.00 -5.02 -5.73
C PRO A 114 16.95 -5.97 -4.51
N PRO A 115 16.38 -7.18 -4.65
CA PRO A 115 16.66 -8.23 -3.68
C PRO A 115 18.16 -8.49 -3.74
N GLY A 116 18.85 -8.46 -2.61
CA GLY A 116 20.32 -8.50 -2.51
C GLY A 116 20.98 -9.82 -2.93
N GLY A 117 20.52 -10.46 -4.01
CA GLY A 117 20.99 -11.72 -4.58
C GLY A 117 19.85 -12.56 -5.16
N HIS A 118 20.20 -13.59 -5.95
CA HIS A 118 19.24 -14.55 -6.53
C HIS A 118 18.59 -15.45 -5.47
N ASP A 119 19.25 -15.65 -4.34
CA ASP A 119 18.78 -16.52 -3.24
C ASP A 119 17.88 -15.78 -2.24
N ARG A 120 17.43 -14.57 -2.58
CA ARG A 120 16.59 -13.72 -1.72
C ARG A 120 15.27 -13.41 -2.38
N ARG A 121 14.22 -13.41 -1.57
CA ARG A 121 12.88 -12.94 -1.96
C ARG A 121 12.89 -11.42 -2.12
N PRO A 122 12.08 -10.88 -3.04
CA PRO A 122 11.80 -9.44 -3.09
C PRO A 122 11.27 -8.93 -1.75
N PHE A 123 11.64 -7.72 -1.36
CA PHE A 123 11.14 -7.10 -0.14
C PHE A 123 9.66 -6.71 -0.29
N ARG A 124 8.83 -7.17 0.64
CA ARG A 124 7.39 -6.93 0.67
C ARG A 124 6.96 -6.54 2.07
N CYS A 125 6.60 -5.28 2.24
CA CYS A 125 6.07 -4.72 3.49
C CYS A 125 4.54 -4.65 3.53
N THR A 126 3.87 -5.76 3.19
CA THR A 126 2.42 -5.84 3.06
C THR A 126 1.66 -5.36 4.30
N GLY A 127 2.14 -5.71 5.50
CA GLY A 127 1.48 -5.28 6.74
C GLY A 127 1.61 -3.78 7.00
N ALA A 128 2.76 -3.18 6.68
CA ALA A 128 2.93 -1.73 6.75
C ALA A 128 2.05 -1.02 5.72
N ALA A 129 1.94 -1.55 4.50
CA ALA A 129 1.07 -1.01 3.46
C ALA A 129 -0.39 -1.00 3.90
N LEU A 130 -0.87 -2.09 4.51
CA LEU A 130 -2.22 -2.19 5.04
C LEU A 130 -2.45 -1.23 6.21
N SER A 131 -1.49 -1.13 7.14
CA SER A 131 -1.52 -0.18 8.26
C SER A 131 -1.59 1.27 7.80
N VAL A 132 -0.82 1.66 6.77
CA VAL A 132 -0.89 2.99 6.17
C VAL A 132 -2.23 3.24 5.47
N ALA A 133 -2.74 2.26 4.71
CA ALA A 133 -4.04 2.38 4.03
C ALA A 133 -5.19 2.57 5.02
N LEU A 134 -5.22 1.78 6.10
CA LEU A 134 -6.21 1.91 7.16
C LEU A 134 -6.04 3.23 7.93
N GLY A 135 -4.80 3.62 8.23
CA GLY A 135 -4.51 4.90 8.89
C GLY A 135 -4.94 6.11 8.07
N LEU A 136 -4.79 6.04 6.73
CA LEU A 136 -5.30 7.05 5.80
C LEU A 136 -6.84 7.09 5.82
N ALA A 137 -7.50 5.93 5.74
CA ALA A 137 -8.96 5.86 5.77
C ALA A 137 -9.54 6.42 7.09
N GLU A 138 -8.97 6.01 8.24
CA GLU A 138 -9.38 6.50 9.56
C GLU A 138 -9.18 8.01 9.73
N ALA A 139 -8.07 8.54 9.21
CA ALA A 139 -7.75 9.97 9.34
C ALA A 139 -8.66 10.85 8.47
N THR A 140 -9.24 10.31 7.41
CA THR A 140 -9.98 11.07 6.39
C THR A 140 -11.50 10.91 6.53
N PHE A 141 -11.98 9.68 6.75
CA PHE A 141 -13.40 9.34 6.81
C PHE A 141 -13.72 8.33 7.94
N PRO A 142 -13.63 8.73 9.22
CA PRO A 142 -13.76 7.82 10.36
C PRO A 142 -15.15 7.18 10.54
N GLN A 143 -16.17 7.58 9.76
CA GLN A 143 -17.55 7.08 9.85
C GLN A 143 -18.13 6.71 8.46
N SER A 144 -17.28 6.49 7.47
CA SER A 144 -17.70 6.08 6.12
C SER A 144 -17.25 4.66 5.82
N SER A 145 -17.98 3.98 4.92
CA SER A 145 -17.58 2.69 4.39
C SER A 145 -16.39 2.86 3.45
N VAL A 146 -15.30 2.14 3.70
CA VAL A 146 -14.10 2.10 2.85
C VAL A 146 -13.81 0.65 2.47
N ARG A 147 -13.42 0.43 1.21
CA ARG A 147 -12.96 -0.87 0.72
C ARG A 147 -11.48 -0.78 0.35
N VAL A 148 -10.63 -1.44 1.14
CA VAL A 148 -9.21 -1.59 0.82
C VAL A 148 -9.02 -2.83 -0.04
N MET A 149 -8.56 -2.65 -1.29
CA MET A 149 -8.24 -3.76 -2.19
C MET A 149 -6.74 -4.00 -2.20
N LEU A 150 -6.32 -5.14 -1.64
CA LEU A 150 -4.92 -5.53 -1.56
C LEU A 150 -4.61 -6.55 -2.66
N ILE A 151 -3.78 -6.15 -3.62
CA ILE A 151 -3.21 -7.03 -4.66
C ILE A 151 -1.77 -7.34 -4.25
N VAL A 152 -1.47 -8.62 -4.04
CA VAL A 152 -0.19 -9.15 -3.56
C VAL A 152 0.26 -10.27 -4.50
N GLY A 153 1.57 -10.37 -4.75
CA GLY A 153 2.15 -11.50 -5.49
C GLY A 153 3.19 -12.28 -4.70
N GLY A 154 3.17 -12.17 -3.37
CA GLY A 154 4.07 -12.93 -2.52
C GLY A 154 3.81 -12.72 -1.04
N ALA A 155 4.57 -13.46 -0.24
CA ALA A 155 4.50 -13.38 1.22
C ALA A 155 5.18 -12.11 1.74
N CYS A 156 4.62 -11.52 2.80
CA CYS A 156 5.23 -10.41 3.53
C CYS A 156 6.53 -10.88 4.20
N ASN A 157 7.65 -10.20 3.97
CA ASN A 157 8.95 -10.54 4.54
C ASN A 157 9.67 -9.32 5.16
N VAL A 158 9.02 -8.16 5.22
CA VAL A 158 9.55 -6.96 5.87
C VAL A 158 8.48 -6.34 6.76
N GLY A 159 8.84 -6.05 8.02
CA GLY A 159 8.04 -5.22 8.92
C GLY A 159 6.88 -5.97 9.61
N PRO A 160 5.81 -5.26 10.00
CA PRO A 160 4.69 -5.88 10.71
C PRO A 160 3.98 -6.89 9.80
N GLY A 161 3.53 -8.01 10.39
CA GLY A 161 2.84 -9.06 9.64
C GLY A 161 3.75 -9.88 8.72
N MET A 162 5.04 -9.99 9.03
CA MET A 162 5.96 -10.92 8.38
C MET A 162 5.41 -12.35 8.40
N VAL A 163 5.66 -13.08 7.33
CA VAL A 163 5.19 -14.45 7.10
C VAL A 163 6.35 -15.41 6.91
N VAL A 164 7.43 -14.96 6.28
CA VAL A 164 8.65 -15.71 6.01
C VAL A 164 9.84 -14.75 5.96
N GLY A 165 11.05 -15.25 6.21
CA GLY A 165 12.28 -14.47 6.03
C GLY A 165 12.61 -14.16 4.56
N GLU A 166 13.65 -13.34 4.39
CA GLU A 166 14.15 -12.90 3.09
C GLU A 166 14.82 -14.04 2.30
N GLU A 167 15.52 -14.95 2.97
CA GLU A 167 16.34 -15.99 2.34
C GLU A 167 15.47 -17.15 1.82
N LEU A 168 15.67 -17.54 0.55
CA LEU A 168 14.93 -18.66 -0.05
C LEU A 168 15.17 -20.00 0.65
N ALA A 169 16.31 -20.14 1.35
CA ALA A 169 16.62 -21.28 2.21
C ALA A 169 15.60 -21.45 3.35
N GLU A 170 15.02 -20.35 3.84
CA GLU A 170 13.90 -20.41 4.76
C GLU A 170 12.62 -20.74 4.00
N THR A 171 12.03 -21.91 4.24
CA THR A 171 10.82 -22.34 3.56
C THR A 171 9.58 -21.66 4.15
N ILE A 172 8.58 -21.42 3.30
CA ILE A 172 7.27 -20.94 3.78
C ILE A 172 6.62 -22.08 4.58
N ARG A 173 6.16 -21.76 5.79
CA ARG A 173 5.51 -22.71 6.70
C ARG A 173 4.41 -23.55 6.03
N SER A 174 4.39 -24.84 6.36
CA SER A 174 3.34 -25.79 6.00
C SER A 174 2.35 -26.01 7.16
N HIS A 175 1.29 -26.78 6.93
CA HIS A 175 0.37 -27.19 8.00
C HIS A 175 1.07 -28.01 9.09
N LEU A 176 2.04 -28.86 8.73
CA LEU A 176 2.82 -29.65 9.70
C LEU A 176 3.71 -28.77 10.56
N ASP A 177 4.28 -27.70 9.98
CA ASP A 177 5.11 -26.74 10.71
C ASP A 177 4.31 -26.02 11.79
N LEU A 178 3.06 -25.64 11.49
CA LEU A 178 2.15 -25.02 12.45
C LEU A 178 1.73 -25.98 13.57
N GLN A 179 1.44 -27.24 13.23
CA GLN A 179 1.03 -28.25 14.21
C GLN A 179 2.17 -28.62 15.17
N LYS A 180 3.40 -28.72 14.65
CA LYS A 180 4.58 -29.15 15.41
C LYS A 180 5.39 -27.98 15.99
N ASP A 181 4.96 -26.74 15.74
CA ASP A 181 5.64 -25.52 16.18
C ASP A 181 7.13 -25.49 15.75
N THR A 182 7.37 -25.80 14.49
CA THR A 182 8.74 -25.84 13.94
C THR A 182 9.31 -24.43 13.76
N PRO A 183 10.63 -24.26 13.58
CA PRO A 183 11.25 -22.94 13.39
C PRO A 183 10.68 -22.14 12.21
N ASN A 184 10.10 -22.81 11.21
CA ASN A 184 9.45 -22.16 10.06
C ASN A 184 8.13 -21.46 10.45
N ALA A 185 7.52 -21.82 11.57
CA ALA A 185 6.31 -21.19 12.09
C ALA A 185 6.57 -19.95 12.96
N LYS A 186 7.83 -19.50 13.10
CA LYS A 186 8.26 -18.41 14.01
C LYS A 186 7.50 -17.08 13.89
N TYR A 187 6.93 -16.78 12.72
CA TYR A 187 6.17 -15.54 12.51
C TYR A 187 4.66 -15.67 12.75
N THR A 188 4.21 -16.82 13.25
CA THR A 188 2.79 -17.04 13.55
C THR A 188 2.52 -16.65 14.99
N LYS A 189 1.60 -15.70 15.22
CA LYS A 189 1.07 -15.45 16.57
C LYS A 189 0.15 -16.60 16.96
N LYS A 190 0.35 -17.17 18.15
CA LYS A 190 -0.61 -18.07 18.81
C LYS A 190 -1.72 -17.26 19.47
#